data_AF-A0A0B8PDT4-F1
#
_entry.id   AF-A0A0B8PDT4-F1
#
_cell.length_a   1.000
_cell.length_b   1.000
_cell.length_c   1.000
_cell.angle_alpha   90.00
_cell.angle_beta   90.00
_cell.angle_gamma   90.00
#
_symmetry.space_group_name_H-M   'P 1'
#
loop_
_entity.id
_entity.type
_entity.pdbx_description
1 polymer ?
#
loop_
_entity_poly.entity_id
_entity_poly.type
_entity_poly.pdbx_seq_one_letter_code
_entity_poly.pdbx_strand_id
1 'polypeptide(L)'
;MAEETPELIHKAAIDPLVGPQSYQGRELAFKLGLEGDQIKQFVKIFMGLGEMFAQYDLALLEINPLVITGEGNLLCLDGKINIDSNALYRQPKLREMHDPSQEDEREAHAAQWELNYVALDGNVGCMVNGAGLAMGTMDIVNLHGGKPANFLDVGGGATKERVAEAFKIILLTTMLKRF
;
A
#
# COMPACT_ATOMS: atom_id res chain seq x y z
N MET A 1 -8.07 -8.98 -15.87
CA MET A 1 -7.71 -7.83 -16.74
C MET A 1 -6.20 -7.68 -16.93
N ALA A 2 -5.41 -7.20 -15.96
CA ALA A 2 -3.93 -7.13 -16.13
C ALA A 2 -3.26 -8.52 -16.26
N GLU A 3 -3.79 -9.52 -15.58
CA GLU A 3 -3.31 -10.92 -15.63
C GLU A 3 -3.66 -11.64 -16.95
N GLU A 4 -4.70 -11.18 -17.64
CA GLU A 4 -5.23 -11.84 -18.85
C GLU A 4 -4.59 -11.29 -20.14
N THR A 5 -4.13 -10.05 -20.14
CA THR A 5 -3.51 -9.37 -21.30
C THR A 5 -2.29 -8.53 -20.88
N PRO A 6 -1.18 -9.17 -20.44
CA PRO A 6 0.01 -8.48 -19.94
C PRO A 6 0.68 -7.58 -20.99
N GLU A 7 0.49 -7.85 -22.28
CA GLU A 7 1.01 -7.09 -23.41
C GLU A 7 0.43 -5.68 -23.53
N LEU A 8 -0.74 -5.43 -22.95
CA LEU A 8 -1.38 -4.11 -22.94
C LEU A 8 -0.79 -3.19 -21.85
N ILE A 9 0.12 -3.71 -21.02
CA ILE A 9 0.78 -2.94 -19.97
C ILE A 9 2.11 -2.42 -20.48
N HIS A 10 2.14 -1.15 -20.83
CA HIS A 10 3.36 -0.45 -21.22
C HIS A 10 4.07 0.13 -19.99
N LYS A 11 5.38 -0.08 -19.90
CA LYS A 11 6.19 0.33 -18.75
C LYS A 11 7.36 1.21 -19.19
N ALA A 12 7.73 2.14 -18.33
CA ALA A 12 8.97 2.91 -18.43
C ALA A 12 9.62 2.95 -17.04
N ALA A 13 10.91 2.63 -16.96
CA ALA A 13 11.66 2.67 -15.71
C ALA A 13 12.24 4.07 -15.50
N ILE A 14 12.00 4.67 -14.33
CA ILE A 14 12.57 5.97 -13.99
C ILE A 14 14.00 5.78 -13.48
N ASP A 15 14.95 6.47 -14.09
CA ASP A 15 16.34 6.47 -13.63
C ASP A 15 16.47 7.42 -12.43
N PRO A 16 16.98 6.96 -11.27
CA PRO A 16 17.10 7.79 -10.07
C PRO A 16 17.99 9.03 -10.23
N LEU A 17 18.95 9.01 -11.17
CA LEU A 17 19.90 10.11 -11.37
C LEU A 17 19.27 11.27 -12.14
N VAL A 18 18.47 10.96 -13.15
CA VAL A 18 17.88 11.98 -14.06
C VAL A 18 16.40 12.19 -13.84
N GLY A 19 15.73 11.35 -13.06
CA GLY A 19 14.30 11.42 -12.80
C GLY A 19 13.46 11.09 -14.04
N PRO A 20 12.14 11.40 -14.01
CA PRO A 20 11.27 11.16 -15.16
C PRO A 20 11.70 12.02 -16.34
N GLN A 21 11.67 11.43 -17.54
CA GLN A 21 12.10 12.09 -18.76
C GLN A 21 10.97 12.17 -19.77
N SER A 22 10.85 13.31 -20.46
CA SER A 22 9.75 13.54 -21.39
C SER A 22 9.71 12.53 -22.55
N TYR A 23 10.84 11.92 -22.92
CA TYR A 23 10.85 10.88 -23.96
C TYR A 23 10.10 9.63 -23.52
N GLN A 24 10.13 9.28 -22.22
CA GLN A 24 9.42 8.13 -21.67
C GLN A 24 7.91 8.36 -21.72
N GLY A 25 7.46 9.56 -21.33
CA GLY A 25 6.07 9.97 -21.46
C GLY A 25 5.60 9.92 -22.92
N ARG A 26 6.43 10.35 -23.88
CA ARG A 26 6.11 10.27 -25.31
C ARG A 26 6.00 8.82 -25.79
N GLU A 27 6.94 7.97 -25.41
CA GLU A 27 6.95 6.54 -25.79
C GLU A 27 5.67 5.84 -25.30
N LEU A 28 5.28 6.07 -24.05
CA LEU A 28 4.03 5.54 -23.50
C LEU A 28 2.80 6.11 -24.21
N ALA A 29 2.76 7.42 -24.46
CA ALA A 29 1.65 8.05 -25.18
C ALA A 29 1.45 7.44 -26.58
N PHE A 30 2.53 7.18 -27.32
CA PHE A 30 2.44 6.52 -28.62
C PHE A 30 1.93 5.08 -28.55
N LYS A 31 2.39 4.31 -27.55
CA LYS A 31 1.90 2.92 -27.35
C LYS A 31 0.41 2.89 -26.96
N LEU A 32 -0.05 3.90 -26.23
CA LEU A 32 -1.45 4.08 -25.86
C LEU A 32 -2.32 4.62 -27.01
N GLY A 33 -1.75 4.91 -28.18
CA GLY A 33 -2.47 5.44 -29.34
C GLY A 33 -2.94 6.89 -29.18
N LEU A 34 -2.28 7.67 -28.31
CA LEU A 34 -2.59 9.10 -28.15
C LEU A 34 -2.04 9.90 -29.34
N GLU A 35 -2.76 10.94 -29.74
CA GLU A 35 -2.43 11.74 -30.92
C GLU A 35 -2.45 13.25 -30.65
N GLY A 36 -1.75 14.02 -31.48
CA GLY A 36 -1.78 15.48 -31.45
C GLY A 36 -1.46 16.07 -30.07
N ASP A 37 -2.37 16.90 -29.55
CA ASP A 37 -2.18 17.57 -28.27
C ASP A 37 -2.32 16.63 -27.06
N GLN A 38 -2.95 15.45 -27.21
CA GLN A 38 -3.03 14.46 -26.12
C GLN A 38 -1.66 13.97 -25.71
N ILE A 39 -0.72 13.83 -26.66
CA ILE A 39 0.66 13.42 -26.38
C ILE A 39 1.33 14.46 -25.46
N LYS A 40 1.14 15.76 -25.73
CA LYS A 40 1.71 16.83 -24.92
C LYS A 40 1.10 16.84 -23.51
N GLN A 41 -0.22 16.66 -23.42
CA GLN A 41 -0.93 16.58 -22.14
C GLN A 41 -0.47 15.36 -21.33
N PHE A 42 -0.34 14.20 -21.97
CA PHE A 42 0.11 12.97 -21.32
C PHE A 42 1.54 13.11 -20.81
N VAL A 43 2.45 13.66 -21.62
CA VAL A 43 3.83 13.92 -21.20
C VAL A 43 3.86 14.84 -19.97
N LYS A 44 3.04 15.89 -19.95
CA LYS A 44 2.94 16.79 -18.78
C LYS A 44 2.43 16.04 -17.54
N ILE A 45 1.41 15.20 -17.68
CA ILE A 45 0.88 14.37 -16.59
C ILE A 45 1.95 13.40 -16.12
N PHE A 46 2.57 12.63 -17.01
CA PHE A 46 3.65 11.68 -16.68
C PHE A 46 4.78 12.33 -15.90
N MET A 47 5.28 13.49 -16.37
CA MET A 47 6.35 14.22 -15.69
C MET A 47 5.91 14.68 -14.30
N GLY A 48 4.72 15.29 -14.20
CA GLY A 48 4.18 15.77 -12.92
C GLY A 48 3.93 14.65 -11.91
N LEU A 49 3.40 13.50 -12.35
CA LEU A 49 3.21 12.34 -11.48
C LEU A 49 4.55 11.73 -11.05
N GLY A 50 5.54 11.66 -11.94
CA GLY A 50 6.88 11.17 -11.60
C GLY A 50 7.61 12.09 -10.61
N GLU A 51 7.51 13.41 -10.79
CA GLU A 51 8.03 14.40 -9.84
C GLU A 51 7.31 14.30 -8.49
N MET A 52 5.99 14.20 -8.49
CA MET A 52 5.18 14.03 -7.28
C MET A 52 5.56 12.75 -6.53
N PHE A 53 5.80 11.65 -7.26
CA PHE A 53 6.20 10.37 -6.67
C PHE A 53 7.49 10.49 -5.86
N ALA A 54 8.51 11.15 -6.42
CA ALA A 54 9.79 11.34 -5.74
C ALA A 54 9.71 12.40 -4.63
N GLN A 55 9.00 13.50 -4.87
CA GLN A 55 8.93 14.63 -3.92
C GLN A 55 8.19 14.28 -2.63
N TYR A 56 7.14 13.45 -2.74
CA TYR A 56 6.25 13.12 -1.64
C TYR A 56 6.51 11.73 -1.05
N ASP A 57 7.61 11.08 -1.43
CA ASP A 57 7.99 9.73 -0.98
C ASP A 57 6.82 8.74 -1.14
N LEU A 58 6.26 8.68 -2.34
CA LEU A 58 5.14 7.79 -2.61
C LEU A 58 5.62 6.34 -2.76
N ALA A 59 4.84 5.40 -2.26
CA ALA A 59 5.01 3.98 -2.51
C ALA A 59 4.19 3.52 -3.73
N LEU A 60 3.03 4.16 -3.97
CA LEU A 60 2.15 3.90 -5.11
C LEU A 60 1.46 5.19 -5.55
N LEU A 61 1.29 5.32 -6.85
CA LEU A 61 0.44 6.32 -7.48
C LEU A 61 -0.28 5.64 -8.62
N GLU A 62 -1.61 5.63 -8.57
CA GLU A 62 -2.48 5.09 -9.61
C GLU A 62 -3.50 6.15 -10.02
N ILE A 63 -3.62 6.39 -11.32
CA ILE A 63 -4.74 7.17 -11.89
C ILE A 63 -5.59 6.20 -12.68
N ASN A 64 -6.84 6.00 -12.25
CA ASN A 64 -7.70 4.99 -12.84
C ASN A 64 -9.19 5.35 -12.68
N PRO A 65 -9.84 5.92 -13.72
CA PRO A 65 -9.34 6.08 -15.09
C PRO A 65 -8.64 7.43 -15.36
N LEU A 66 -7.64 7.40 -16.25
CA LEU A 66 -7.18 8.58 -16.99
C LEU A 66 -8.01 8.69 -18.27
N VAL A 67 -8.95 9.64 -18.31
CA VAL A 67 -9.96 9.72 -19.38
C VAL A 67 -9.59 10.73 -20.46
N ILE A 68 -10.06 10.48 -21.68
CA ILE A 68 -10.11 11.47 -22.77
C ILE A 68 -11.53 12.05 -22.78
N THR A 69 -11.66 13.36 -22.57
CA THR A 69 -12.95 14.05 -22.58
C THR A 69 -13.51 14.16 -24.00
N GLY A 70 -14.80 14.51 -24.13
CA GLY A 70 -15.40 14.76 -25.45
C GLY A 70 -14.75 15.90 -26.26
N GLU A 71 -13.98 16.76 -25.60
CA GLU A 71 -13.19 17.83 -26.22
C GLU A 71 -11.78 17.35 -26.63
N GLY A 72 -11.42 16.10 -26.36
CA GLY A 72 -10.12 15.51 -26.69
C GLY A 72 -9.02 15.76 -25.65
N ASN A 73 -9.34 16.27 -24.47
CA ASN A 73 -8.38 16.56 -23.38
C ASN A 73 -8.23 15.38 -22.42
N LEU A 74 -7.06 15.24 -21.80
CA LEU A 74 -6.82 14.24 -20.75
C LEU A 74 -7.25 14.77 -19.38
N LEU A 75 -7.90 13.91 -18.60
CA LEU A 75 -8.36 14.21 -17.25
C LEU A 75 -8.14 13.01 -16.32
N CYS A 76 -7.51 13.24 -15.17
CA CYS A 76 -7.45 12.25 -14.09
C CYS A 76 -8.81 12.22 -13.39
N LEU A 77 -9.64 11.21 -13.67
CA LEU A 77 -10.99 11.15 -13.10
C LEU A 77 -11.00 10.63 -11.66
N ASP A 78 -10.10 9.67 -11.37
CA ASP A 78 -9.89 9.13 -10.04
C ASP A 78 -8.40 8.84 -9.83
N GLY A 79 -7.97 8.89 -8.57
CA GLY A 79 -6.57 8.77 -8.20
C GLY A 79 -6.39 8.16 -6.83
N LYS A 80 -5.52 7.14 -6.75
CA LYS A 80 -5.11 6.49 -5.51
C LYS A 80 -3.63 6.71 -5.27
N ILE A 81 -3.29 7.20 -4.09
CA ILE A 81 -1.93 7.45 -3.66
C ILE A 81 -1.67 6.66 -2.39
N ASN A 82 -0.54 5.95 -2.35
CA ASN A 82 -0.01 5.34 -1.13
C ASN A 82 1.36 5.96 -0.85
N ILE A 83 1.59 6.33 0.40
CA ILE A 83 2.79 7.03 0.86
C ILE A 83 3.69 6.01 1.56
N ASP A 84 5.01 6.12 1.41
CA ASP A 84 5.94 5.32 2.22
C ASP A 84 5.85 5.78 3.67
N SER A 85 5.28 4.94 4.53
CA SER A 85 5.11 5.22 5.95
C SER A 85 6.45 5.47 6.65
N ASN A 86 7.55 4.88 6.17
CA ASN A 86 8.89 5.11 6.71
C ASN A 86 9.42 6.51 6.38
N ALA A 87 8.86 7.20 5.39
CA ALA A 87 9.23 8.56 5.03
C ALA A 87 8.33 9.63 5.69
N LEU A 88 7.24 9.24 6.35
CA LEU A 88 6.32 10.19 6.98
C LEU A 88 7.00 11.12 7.98
N TYR A 89 8.10 10.72 8.61
CA TYR A 89 8.87 11.58 9.53
C TYR A 89 9.33 12.89 8.86
N ARG A 90 9.61 12.87 7.54
CA ARG A 90 10.06 14.02 6.74
C ARG A 90 8.96 14.64 5.85
N GLN A 91 7.72 14.13 5.92
CA GLN A 91 6.56 14.60 5.15
C GLN A 91 5.45 15.15 6.07
N PRO A 92 5.65 16.32 6.74
CA PRO A 92 4.72 16.81 7.75
C PRO A 92 3.31 17.09 7.21
N LYS A 93 3.21 17.65 6.00
CA LYS A 93 1.91 17.94 5.35
C LYS A 93 1.09 16.68 5.08
N LEU A 94 1.76 15.58 4.71
CA LEU A 94 1.08 14.31 4.45
C LEU A 94 0.66 13.62 5.73
N ARG A 95 1.45 13.75 6.80
CA ARG A 95 1.09 13.23 8.12
C ARG A 95 -0.21 13.84 8.63
N GLU A 96 -0.43 15.13 8.37
CA GLU A 96 -1.67 15.82 8.74
C GLU A 96 -2.91 15.35 7.94
N MET A 97 -2.70 14.68 6.80
CA MET A 97 -3.77 14.11 5.98
C MET A 97 -4.14 12.67 6.40
N HIS A 98 -3.48 12.12 7.41
CA HIS A 98 -3.79 10.78 7.91
C HIS A 98 -5.20 10.75 8.51
N ASP A 99 -6.01 9.82 8.03
CA ASP A 99 -7.38 9.57 8.52
C ASP A 99 -7.45 8.18 9.15
N PRO A 100 -7.32 8.07 10.48
CA PRO A 100 -7.39 6.80 11.20
C PRO A 100 -8.73 6.08 11.06
N SER A 101 -9.82 6.78 10.65
CA SER A 101 -11.14 6.15 10.50
C SER A 101 -11.22 5.19 9.31
N GLN A 102 -10.24 5.26 8.39
CA GLN A 102 -10.15 4.37 7.23
C GLN A 102 -9.35 3.09 7.54
N GLU A 103 -8.71 2.99 8.70
CA GLU A 103 -7.94 1.83 9.14
C GLU A 103 -8.77 0.97 10.10
N ASP A 104 -8.40 -0.31 10.25
CA ASP A 104 -8.99 -1.12 11.32
C ASP A 104 -8.55 -0.55 12.67
N GLU A 105 -9.50 -0.25 13.55
CA GLU A 105 -9.22 0.33 14.88
C GLU A 105 -8.21 -0.50 15.68
N ARG A 106 -8.15 -1.82 15.46
CA ARG A 106 -7.19 -2.72 16.11
C ARG A 106 -5.78 -2.55 15.56
N GLU A 107 -5.64 -2.31 14.26
CA GLU A 107 -4.33 -2.05 13.62
C GLU A 107 -3.80 -0.68 14.07
N ALA A 108 -4.66 0.34 14.07
CA ALA A 108 -4.31 1.66 14.57
C ALA A 108 -3.93 1.64 16.06
N HIS A 109 -4.65 0.90 16.90
CA HIS A 109 -4.31 0.71 18.32
C HIS A 109 -2.99 -0.06 18.50
N ALA A 110 -2.77 -1.12 17.70
CA ALA A 110 -1.52 -1.89 17.73
C ALA A 110 -0.30 -1.01 17.41
N ALA A 111 -0.42 -0.14 16.39
CA ALA A 111 0.65 0.77 15.98
C ALA A 111 1.11 1.71 17.11
N GLN A 112 0.20 2.17 17.96
CA GLN A 112 0.52 3.02 19.13
C GLN A 112 1.38 2.30 20.18
N TRP A 113 1.34 0.96 20.20
CA TRP A 113 2.12 0.10 21.09
C TRP A 113 3.33 -0.53 20.40
N GLU A 114 3.68 -0.02 19.20
CA GLU A 114 4.75 -0.56 18.36
C GLU A 114 4.51 -2.05 18.03
N LEU A 115 3.26 -2.47 17.90
CA LEU A 115 2.87 -3.82 17.52
C LEU A 115 2.44 -3.81 16.05
N ASN A 116 2.93 -4.77 15.26
CA ASN A 116 2.43 -4.95 13.90
C ASN A 116 1.31 -5.98 13.93
N TYR A 117 0.07 -5.52 13.74
CA TYR A 117 -1.13 -6.37 13.74
C TYR A 117 -1.80 -6.33 12.38
N VAL A 118 -2.32 -7.46 11.92
CA VAL A 118 -3.22 -7.56 10.76
C VAL A 118 -4.30 -8.57 11.08
N ALA A 119 -5.57 -8.21 10.87
CA ALA A 119 -6.69 -9.10 11.12
C ALA A 119 -6.88 -10.13 9.99
N LEU A 120 -7.32 -11.35 10.35
CA LEU A 120 -7.65 -12.43 9.41
C LEU A 120 -8.96 -13.11 9.82
N ASP A 121 -9.58 -13.84 8.89
CA ASP A 121 -10.90 -14.48 9.11
C ASP A 121 -10.83 -15.85 9.84
N GLY A 122 -9.81 -16.06 10.66
CA GLY A 122 -9.59 -17.32 11.37
C GLY A 122 -10.09 -17.36 12.81
N ASN A 123 -9.65 -18.40 13.54
CA ASN A 123 -10.06 -18.68 14.92
C ASN A 123 -8.91 -19.03 15.87
N VAL A 124 -7.66 -19.03 15.40
CA VAL A 124 -6.44 -19.24 16.19
C VAL A 124 -5.62 -17.95 16.22
N GLY A 125 -5.53 -17.33 17.40
CA GLY A 125 -4.75 -16.11 17.57
C GLY A 125 -3.24 -16.39 17.56
N CYS A 126 -2.48 -15.62 16.79
CA CYS A 126 -1.02 -15.77 16.71
C CYS A 126 -0.35 -14.54 17.33
N MET A 127 0.56 -14.75 18.28
CA MET A 127 1.42 -13.71 18.86
C MET A 127 2.85 -14.20 18.80
N VAL A 128 3.68 -13.53 18.01
CA VAL A 128 5.03 -14.00 17.69
C VAL A 128 6.00 -12.82 17.73
N ASN A 129 7.29 -13.11 17.89
CA ASN A 129 8.36 -12.12 17.79
C ASN A 129 9.09 -12.29 16.46
N GLY A 130 8.99 -11.27 15.60
CA GLY A 130 9.55 -11.22 14.25
C GLY A 130 8.53 -11.60 13.17
N ALA A 131 8.35 -10.72 12.19
CA ALA A 131 7.42 -10.91 11.08
C ALA A 131 7.58 -12.24 10.32
N GLY A 132 8.83 -12.68 10.06
CA GLY A 132 9.08 -13.95 9.38
C GLY A 132 8.62 -15.17 10.20
N LEU A 133 8.85 -15.16 11.51
CA LEU A 133 8.39 -16.23 12.39
C LEU A 133 6.87 -16.18 12.57
N ALA A 134 6.28 -14.98 12.59
CA ALA A 134 4.84 -14.79 12.63
C ALA A 134 4.16 -15.44 11.41
N MET A 135 4.66 -15.18 10.21
CA MET A 135 4.18 -15.84 8.98
C MET A 135 4.35 -17.35 9.02
N GLY A 136 5.54 -17.86 9.39
CA GLY A 136 5.77 -19.30 9.49
C GLY A 136 4.88 -19.99 10.53
N THR A 137 4.54 -19.30 11.63
CA THR A 137 3.63 -19.81 12.65
C THR A 137 2.21 -19.92 12.08
N MET A 138 1.74 -18.91 11.35
CA MET A 138 0.44 -18.95 10.66
C MET A 138 0.38 -20.11 9.66
N ASP A 139 1.44 -20.31 8.88
CA ASP A 139 1.54 -21.39 7.90
C ASP A 139 1.46 -22.76 8.57
N ILE A 140 2.19 -22.97 9.68
CA ILE A 140 2.15 -24.21 10.46
C ILE A 140 0.74 -24.45 11.04
N VAL A 141 0.10 -23.41 11.58
CA VAL A 141 -1.28 -23.51 12.10
C VAL A 141 -2.24 -23.93 10.99
N ASN A 142 -2.14 -23.30 9.82
CA ASN A 142 -2.97 -23.63 8.65
C ASN A 142 -2.71 -25.05 8.14
N LEU A 143 -1.44 -25.46 8.08
CA LEU A 143 -1.02 -26.81 7.66
C LEU A 143 -1.61 -27.91 8.56
N HIS A 144 -1.78 -27.63 9.85
CA HIS A 144 -2.38 -28.55 10.82
C HIS A 144 -3.90 -28.36 10.98
N GLY A 145 -4.56 -27.65 10.06
CA GLY A 145 -6.01 -27.51 9.99
C GLY A 145 -6.61 -26.44 10.93
N GLY A 146 -5.78 -25.65 11.60
CA GLY A 146 -6.20 -24.42 12.26
C GLY A 146 -6.44 -23.29 11.25
N LYS A 147 -7.13 -22.22 11.67
CA LYS A 147 -7.28 -21.02 10.84
C LYS A 147 -6.68 -19.82 11.58
N PRO A 148 -5.54 -19.27 11.14
CA PRO A 148 -4.95 -18.07 11.77
C PRO A 148 -5.95 -16.91 11.77
N ALA A 149 -6.24 -16.38 12.96
CA ALA A 149 -7.19 -15.27 13.18
C ALA A 149 -6.55 -13.89 13.03
N ASN A 150 -5.22 -13.84 13.10
CA ASN A 150 -4.47 -12.60 12.95
C ASN A 150 -2.99 -12.90 12.67
N PHE A 151 -2.31 -11.90 12.13
CA PHE A 151 -0.88 -11.73 12.22
C PHE A 151 -0.60 -10.74 13.37
N LEU A 152 0.32 -11.08 14.28
CA LEU A 152 0.82 -10.12 15.27
C LEU A 152 2.30 -10.36 15.54
N ASP A 153 3.10 -9.33 15.26
CA ASP A 153 4.52 -9.26 15.60
C ASP A 153 4.75 -8.27 16.77
N VAL A 154 5.23 -8.80 17.90
CA VAL A 154 5.55 -8.05 19.12
C VAL A 154 6.90 -7.31 19.02
N GLY A 155 7.73 -7.63 18.03
CA GLY A 155 9.06 -7.06 17.83
C GLY A 155 10.07 -7.38 18.95
N GLY A 156 11.29 -6.86 18.84
CA GLY A 156 12.45 -7.25 19.67
C GLY A 156 12.42 -6.88 21.17
N GLY A 157 11.30 -6.41 21.71
CA GLY A 157 11.20 -5.90 23.08
C GLY A 157 9.86 -6.21 23.74
N ALA A 158 9.57 -7.50 23.95
CA ALA A 158 8.33 -7.97 24.58
C ALA A 158 8.28 -7.64 26.09
N THR A 159 7.91 -6.39 26.41
CA THR A 159 7.62 -5.97 27.79
C THR A 159 6.28 -6.52 28.25
N LYS A 160 6.06 -6.57 29.57
CA LYS A 160 4.81 -7.04 30.16
C LYS A 160 3.61 -6.24 29.62
N GLU A 161 3.77 -4.94 29.47
CA GLU A 161 2.75 -4.01 29.01
C GLU A 161 2.39 -4.27 27.55
N ARG A 162 3.39 -4.41 26.67
CA ARG A 162 3.18 -4.70 25.24
C ARG A 162 2.52 -6.05 25.02
N VAL A 163 2.92 -7.07 25.78
CA VAL A 163 2.29 -8.40 25.73
C VAL A 163 0.83 -8.32 26.20
N ALA A 164 0.56 -7.58 27.27
CA ALA A 164 -0.81 -7.41 27.76
C ALA A 164 -1.72 -6.72 26.73
N GLU A 165 -1.22 -5.68 26.06
CA GLU A 165 -1.96 -5.01 24.98
C GLU A 165 -2.14 -5.89 23.76
N ALA A 166 -1.11 -6.64 23.35
CA ALA A 166 -1.22 -7.62 22.28
C ALA A 166 -2.32 -8.65 22.56
N PHE A 167 -2.44 -9.13 23.81
CA PHE A 167 -3.54 -10.01 24.21
C PHE A 167 -4.91 -9.33 24.12
N LYS A 168 -5.03 -8.08 24.56
CA LYS A 168 -6.30 -7.33 24.44
C LYS A 168 -6.72 -7.23 22.98
N ILE A 169 -5.81 -6.84 22.09
CA ILE A 169 -6.05 -6.70 20.65
C ILE A 169 -6.54 -8.02 20.05
N ILE A 170 -5.83 -9.13 20.33
CA ILE A 170 -6.21 -10.45 19.83
C ILE A 170 -7.61 -10.82 20.34
N LEU A 171 -7.89 -10.66 21.63
CA LEU A 171 -9.16 -11.04 22.26
C LEU A 171 -10.37 -10.21 21.84
N LEU A 172 -10.19 -9.04 21.23
CA LEU A 172 -11.27 -8.28 20.61
C LEU A 172 -11.88 -9.03 19.42
N THR A 173 -11.16 -10.00 18.83
CA THR A 173 -11.67 -10.84 17.75
C THR A 173 -12.69 -11.85 18.28
N THR A 174 -13.97 -11.62 17.93
CA THR A 174 -15.12 -12.41 18.40
C THR A 174 -15.07 -13.89 17.99
N MET A 175 -14.30 -14.21 16.93
CA MET A 175 -14.24 -15.53 16.30
C MET A 175 -13.19 -16.49 16.90
N LEU A 176 -12.46 -16.06 17.93
CA LEU A 176 -11.43 -16.90 18.57
C LEU A 176 -12.06 -18.12 19.27
N LYS A 177 -11.56 -19.31 18.94
CA LYS A 177 -11.87 -20.52 19.70
C LYS A 177 -11.21 -20.41 21.06
N ARG A 178 -12.03 -20.28 22.09
CA ARG A 178 -11.62 -20.34 23.49
C ARG A 178 -11.53 -21.82 23.87
N PHE A 179 -10.34 -22.30 24.17
CA PHE A 179 -10.15 -23.60 24.83
C PHE A 179 -10.10 -23.39 26.34
#